data_AF-A0A929GEQ1-F1
#
_entry.id   AF-A0A929GEQ1-F1
#
_cell.length_a   1.000
_cell.length_b   1.000
_cell.length_c   1.000
_cell.angle_alpha   90.00
_cell.angle_beta   90.00
_cell.angle_gamma   90.00
#
_symmetry.space_group_name_H-M   'P 1'
#
loop_
_entity.id
_entity.type
_entity.pdbx_description
1 polymer ?
#
loop_
_entity_poly.entity_id
_entity_poly.type
_entity_poly.pdbx_seq_one_letter_code
_entity_poly.pdbx_strand_id
1 'polypeptide(L)'
;MNTTKPYKQRILDLLEMVGAEGADNAKIRKETGIPSHQQVYLLTQELTMRGEITARRKGRNWVFYPLDAPSPGAFRGHWRVISSPDFDRETLGMETIPFVRVEGDKFEFEGTFHIGLIQGEFDGRLDGKRVLFSFKAADELEPVHGAGTMSLLDRQMEFRLMFFLGDEFTFICERS
;
A
#
# COMPACT_ATOMS: atom_id res chain seq x y z
N MET A 1 20.53 8.52 2.45
CA MET A 1 19.72 9.76 2.37
C MET A 1 20.63 10.98 2.14
N ASN A 2 20.19 12.00 1.39
CA ASN A 2 21.02 13.18 1.12
C ASN A 2 21.20 14.02 2.40
N THR A 3 22.44 14.18 2.87
CA THR A 3 22.76 14.84 4.13
C THR A 3 22.75 16.37 4.05
N THR A 4 22.71 16.95 2.85
CA THR A 4 22.64 18.40 2.64
C THR A 4 21.24 18.98 2.80
N LYS A 5 20.20 18.14 2.78
CA LYS A 5 18.82 18.57 3.01
C LYS A 5 18.59 18.97 4.48
N PRO A 6 17.72 19.96 4.76
CA PRO A 6 17.28 20.26 6.12
C PRO A 6 16.69 19.03 6.80
N TYR A 7 16.85 18.91 8.12
CA TYR A 7 16.41 17.73 8.86
C TYR A 7 14.91 17.42 8.72
N LYS A 8 14.05 18.44 8.65
CA LYS A 8 12.62 18.25 8.40
C LYS A 8 12.37 17.54 7.08
N GLN A 9 13.00 18.03 6.01
CA GLN A 9 12.86 17.42 4.69
C GLN A 9 13.38 15.98 4.69
N ARG A 10 14.46 15.70 5.42
CA ARG A 10 14.97 14.33 5.59
C ARG A 10 13.93 13.44 6.28
N ILE A 11 13.26 13.92 7.32
CA ILE A 11 12.19 13.15 7.98
C ILE A 11 11.03 12.90 7.01
N LEU A 12 10.57 13.92 6.28
CA LEU A 12 9.51 13.77 5.29
C LEU A 12 9.88 12.77 4.20
N ASP A 13 11.08 12.91 3.59
CA ASP A 13 11.58 11.99 2.57
C ASP A 13 11.66 10.54 3.09
N LEU A 14 12.08 10.35 4.36
CA LEU A 14 12.07 9.02 4.98
C LEU A 14 10.66 8.49 5.15
N LEU A 15 9.73 9.30 5.66
CA LEU A 15 8.36 8.89 5.91
C LEU A 15 7.62 8.57 4.61
N GLU A 16 7.86 9.34 3.56
CA GLU A 16 7.41 9.05 2.20
C GLU A 16 7.93 7.68 1.71
N MET A 17 9.21 7.40 1.94
CA MET A 17 9.85 6.14 1.55
C MET A 17 9.31 4.92 2.32
N VAL A 18 9.13 5.02 3.64
CA VAL A 18 8.63 3.90 4.46
C VAL A 18 7.10 3.78 4.40
N GLY A 19 6.40 4.83 3.98
CA GLY A 19 4.95 4.88 3.82
C GLY A 19 4.18 4.32 5.00
N ALA A 20 3.42 3.25 4.75
CA ALA A 20 2.53 2.63 5.73
C ALA A 20 3.26 1.85 6.82
N GLU A 21 4.55 1.53 6.65
CA GLU A 21 5.38 0.96 7.73
C GLU A 21 5.57 1.97 8.85
N GLY A 22 5.71 3.23 8.46
CA GLY A 22 6.08 4.33 9.34
C GLY A 22 7.50 4.19 9.90
N ALA A 23 7.86 5.12 10.77
CA ALA A 23 9.14 5.12 11.47
C ALA A 23 8.98 5.64 12.89
N ASP A 24 9.64 5.02 13.85
CA ASP A 24 9.79 5.58 15.20
C ASP A 24 10.97 6.54 15.28
N ASN A 25 11.12 7.23 16.40
CA ASN A 25 12.21 8.19 16.60
C ASN A 25 13.62 7.54 16.45
N ALA A 26 13.78 6.25 16.76
CA ALA A 26 15.07 5.57 16.64
C ALA A 26 15.42 5.30 15.18
N LYS A 27 14.46 4.77 14.38
CA LYS A 27 14.59 4.59 12.93
C LYS A 27 14.81 5.94 12.24
N ILE A 28 14.02 6.96 12.58
CA ILE A 28 14.19 8.33 12.08
C ILE A 28 15.61 8.81 12.35
N ARG A 29 16.10 8.76 13.58
CA ARG A 29 17.46 9.21 13.92
C ARG A 29 18.53 8.50 13.08
N LYS A 30 18.46 7.17 13.02
CA LYS A 30 19.43 6.32 12.33
C LYS A 30 19.46 6.63 10.83
N GLU A 31 18.31 6.56 10.16
CA GLU A 31 18.20 6.68 8.70
C GLU A 31 18.36 8.13 8.22
N THR A 32 17.95 9.09 9.06
CA THR A 32 18.08 10.52 8.74
C THR A 32 19.37 11.13 9.24
N GLY A 33 20.26 10.42 9.94
CA GLY A 33 21.53 10.96 10.44
C GLY A 33 21.39 12.22 11.32
N ILE A 34 20.21 12.45 11.93
CA ILE A 34 20.02 13.52 12.91
C ILE A 34 20.79 13.11 14.17
N PRO A 35 21.67 13.97 14.72
CA PRO A 35 22.60 13.54 15.77
C PRO A 35 21.90 13.20 17.10
N SER A 36 20.85 13.97 17.46
CA SER A 36 20.23 13.95 18.77
C SER A 36 18.80 13.35 18.77
N HIS A 37 18.52 12.48 19.74
CA HIS A 37 17.17 11.98 20.00
C HIS A 37 16.19 13.10 20.37
N GLN A 38 16.64 14.10 21.13
CA GLN A 38 15.82 15.27 21.48
C GLN A 38 15.46 16.08 20.23
N GLN A 39 16.41 16.24 19.32
CA GLN A 39 16.17 16.95 18.07
C GLN A 39 15.17 16.22 17.18
N VAL A 40 15.28 14.89 17.07
CA VAL A 40 14.28 14.08 16.37
C VAL A 40 12.90 14.27 16.99
N TYR A 41 12.80 14.19 18.32
CA TYR A 41 11.54 14.38 19.03
C TYR A 41 10.90 15.75 18.75
N LEU A 42 11.68 16.84 18.86
CA LEU A 42 11.17 18.19 18.60
C LEU A 42 10.71 18.36 17.16
N LEU A 43 11.46 17.83 16.19
CA LEU A 43 11.11 17.90 14.78
C LEU A 43 9.84 17.09 14.46
N THR A 44 9.70 15.88 15.00
CA THR A 44 8.50 15.07 14.78
C THR A 44 7.27 15.66 15.47
N GLN A 45 7.42 16.26 16.66
CA GLN A 45 6.34 17.04 17.28
C GLN A 45 5.94 18.22 16.40
N GLU A 46 6.89 19.01 15.91
CA GLU A 46 6.61 20.17 15.07
C GLU A 46 5.89 19.77 13.77
N LEU A 47 6.39 18.76 13.06
CA LEU A 47 5.76 18.25 11.83
C LEU A 47 4.34 17.72 12.09
N THR A 48 4.13 17.04 13.22
CA THR A 48 2.80 16.56 13.62
C THR A 48 1.86 17.73 13.92
N MET A 49 2.31 18.75 14.66
CA MET A 49 1.52 19.93 14.98
C MET A 49 1.13 20.75 13.75
N ARG A 50 2.00 20.76 12.73
CA ARG A 50 1.74 21.40 11.43
C ARG A 50 0.86 20.57 10.49
N GLY A 51 0.53 19.33 10.87
CA GLY A 51 -0.23 18.42 10.03
C GLY A 51 0.54 17.96 8.79
N GLU A 52 1.87 17.93 8.83
CA GLU A 52 2.71 17.45 7.72
C GLU A 52 2.93 15.92 7.77
N ILE A 53 2.71 15.31 8.95
CA ILE A 53 2.82 13.88 9.19
C ILE A 53 1.74 13.43 10.18
N THR A 54 1.43 12.13 10.18
CA THR A 54 0.55 11.52 11.17
C THR A 54 1.38 10.73 12.20
N ALA A 55 0.95 10.73 13.46
CA ALA A 55 1.58 9.94 14.53
C ALA A 55 0.56 8.98 15.16
N ARG A 56 0.98 7.73 15.44
CA ARG A 56 0.19 6.76 16.20
C ARG A 56 1.03 6.13 17.30
N ARG A 57 0.42 5.85 18.44
CA ARG A 57 1.08 5.19 19.56
C ARG A 57 1.02 3.67 19.39
N LYS A 58 2.19 3.01 19.36
CA LYS A 58 2.33 1.54 19.27
C LYS A 58 3.12 1.05 20.48
N GLY A 59 2.39 0.58 21.51
CA GLY A 59 2.98 0.25 22.81
C GLY A 59 3.57 1.49 23.49
N ARG A 60 4.88 1.49 23.73
CA ARG A 60 5.62 2.60 24.35
C ARG A 60 6.18 3.61 23.35
N ASN A 61 6.15 3.30 22.05
CA ASN A 61 6.75 4.12 21.01
C ASN A 61 5.67 4.89 20.23
N TRP A 62 6.04 6.09 19.79
CA TRP A 62 5.34 6.78 18.72
C TRP A 62 5.90 6.33 17.38
N VAL A 63 5.01 5.99 16.45
CA VAL A 63 5.35 5.69 15.06
C VAL A 63 4.71 6.77 14.19
N PHE A 64 5.52 7.35 13.32
CA PHE A 64 5.16 8.43 12.41
C PHE A 64 4.96 7.88 11.01
N TYR A 65 4.03 8.48 10.27
CA TYR A 65 3.62 8.11 8.92
C TYR A 65 3.54 9.38 8.08
N PRO A 66 3.74 9.32 6.75
CA PRO A 66 3.41 10.46 5.90
C PRO A 66 1.90 10.74 6.03
N LEU A 67 1.51 11.99 5.84
CA LEU A 67 0.16 12.48 6.15
C LEU A 67 -0.95 11.62 5.50
N ASP A 68 -0.69 11.17 4.28
CA ASP A 68 -1.58 10.44 3.39
C ASP A 68 -1.29 8.93 3.32
N ALA A 69 -0.35 8.38 4.12
CA ALA A 69 -0.11 6.94 4.09
C ALA A 69 -1.36 6.19 4.60
N PRO A 70 -1.90 5.26 3.80
CA PRO A 70 -2.87 4.32 4.35
C PRO A 70 -2.19 3.50 5.46
N SER A 71 -2.90 3.18 6.54
CA SER A 71 -2.35 2.17 7.46
C SER A 71 -2.29 0.81 6.75
N PRO A 72 -1.36 -0.11 7.07
CA PRO A 72 -1.30 -1.42 6.41
C PRO A 72 -2.61 -2.22 6.54
N GLY A 73 -3.32 -2.07 7.66
CA GLY A 73 -4.65 -2.66 7.84
C GLY A 73 -5.75 -2.08 6.94
N ALA A 74 -5.52 -0.90 6.34
CA ALA A 74 -6.48 -0.27 5.44
C ALA A 74 -6.58 -0.98 4.09
N PHE A 75 -5.62 -1.84 3.71
CA PHE A 75 -5.72 -2.69 2.53
C PHE A 75 -6.58 -3.94 2.78
N ARG A 76 -6.74 -4.37 4.03
CA ARG A 76 -7.37 -5.66 4.36
C ARG A 76 -8.89 -5.63 4.27
N GLY A 77 -9.48 -6.78 3.99
CA GLY A 77 -10.91 -6.99 3.92
C GLY A 77 -11.40 -7.32 2.52
N HIS A 78 -12.71 -7.18 2.33
CA HIS A 78 -13.37 -7.45 1.06
C HIS A 78 -13.51 -6.15 0.25
N TRP A 79 -13.08 -6.21 -1.00
CA TRP A 79 -13.17 -5.11 -1.95
C TRP A 79 -13.98 -5.56 -3.15
N ARG A 80 -15.01 -4.79 -3.49
CA ARG A 80 -15.78 -5.00 -4.71
C ARG A 80 -15.13 -4.21 -5.83
N VAL A 81 -14.86 -4.85 -6.97
CA VAL A 81 -14.39 -4.15 -8.18
C VAL A 81 -15.58 -3.42 -8.81
N ILE A 82 -15.43 -2.12 -9.06
CA ILE A 82 -16.52 -1.26 -9.53
C ILE A 82 -16.33 -0.76 -10.95
N SER A 83 -15.08 -0.69 -11.43
CA SER A 83 -14.74 -0.24 -12.77
C SER A 83 -13.32 -0.64 -13.16
N SER A 84 -13.06 -0.62 -14.47
CA SER A 84 -11.75 -0.77 -15.08
C SER A 84 -11.72 0.06 -16.37
N PRO A 85 -10.57 0.62 -16.79
CA PRO A 85 -10.41 1.16 -18.14
C PRO A 85 -10.33 0.05 -19.21
N ASP A 86 -10.01 -1.18 -18.81
CA ASP A 86 -9.73 -2.30 -19.72
C ASP A 86 -10.96 -3.20 -19.93
N PHE A 87 -11.94 -3.12 -19.03
CA PHE A 87 -13.14 -3.94 -19.04
C PHE A 87 -14.41 -3.09 -18.90
N ASP A 88 -15.43 -3.41 -19.69
CA ASP A 88 -16.77 -2.88 -19.46
C ASP A 88 -17.46 -3.57 -18.26
N ARG A 89 -18.63 -3.04 -17.88
CA ARG A 89 -19.38 -3.54 -16.71
C ARG A 89 -19.83 -4.99 -16.87
N GLU A 90 -20.18 -5.41 -18.07
CA GLU A 90 -20.70 -6.76 -18.33
C GLU A 90 -19.57 -7.79 -18.24
N THR A 91 -18.41 -7.45 -18.80
CA THR A 91 -17.22 -8.29 -18.76
C THR A 91 -16.67 -8.42 -17.34
N LEU A 92 -16.66 -7.34 -16.55
CA LEU A 92 -16.25 -7.39 -15.14
C LEU A 92 -17.08 -8.38 -14.31
N GLY A 93 -18.39 -8.45 -14.56
CA GLY A 93 -19.34 -9.26 -13.80
C GLY A 93 -19.71 -10.60 -14.44
N MET A 94 -18.92 -11.07 -15.41
CA MET A 94 -19.31 -12.19 -16.27
C MET A 94 -19.64 -13.49 -15.52
N GLU A 95 -18.85 -13.84 -14.50
CA GLU A 95 -19.10 -15.05 -13.68
C GLU A 95 -19.69 -14.76 -12.30
N THR A 96 -19.29 -13.66 -11.66
CA THR A 96 -19.71 -13.31 -10.30
C THR A 96 -19.63 -11.79 -10.09
N ILE A 97 -20.10 -11.32 -8.93
CA ILE A 97 -19.82 -9.94 -8.49
C ILE A 97 -18.30 -9.84 -8.28
N PRO A 98 -17.58 -9.03 -9.06
CA PRO A 98 -16.13 -9.07 -9.07
C PRO A 98 -15.55 -8.52 -7.77
N PHE A 99 -14.52 -9.19 -7.26
CA PHE A 99 -13.96 -8.87 -5.95
C PHE A 99 -12.45 -9.12 -5.86
N VAL A 100 -11.87 -8.46 -4.86
CA VAL A 100 -10.54 -8.74 -4.31
C VAL A 100 -10.69 -8.90 -2.80
N ARG A 101 -10.22 -10.03 -2.27
CA ARG A 101 -10.16 -10.30 -0.84
C ARG A 101 -8.70 -10.20 -0.42
N VAL A 102 -8.43 -9.34 0.56
CA VAL A 102 -7.08 -9.08 1.06
C VAL A 102 -6.99 -9.46 2.53
N GLU A 103 -6.10 -10.40 2.82
CA GLU A 103 -5.80 -10.90 4.15
C GLU A 103 -4.31 -10.65 4.48
N GLY A 104 -3.81 -11.29 5.54
CA GLY A 104 -2.42 -11.18 5.97
C GLY A 104 -2.19 -10.31 7.22
N ASP A 105 -0.91 -10.13 7.53
CA ASP A 105 -0.41 -9.58 8.78
C ASP A 105 0.04 -8.11 8.62
N LYS A 106 0.85 -7.55 9.54
CA LYS A 106 1.28 -6.15 9.48
C LYS A 106 1.90 -5.73 8.15
N PHE A 107 2.71 -6.56 7.51
CA PHE A 107 3.46 -6.18 6.30
C PHE A 107 3.36 -7.20 5.18
N GLU A 108 2.91 -8.41 5.48
CA GLU A 108 2.67 -9.47 4.52
C GLU A 108 1.19 -9.50 4.18
N PHE A 109 0.89 -9.69 2.91
CA PHE A 109 -0.46 -9.73 2.37
C PHE A 109 -0.61 -10.99 1.54
N GLU A 110 -1.76 -11.62 1.68
CA GLU A 110 -2.20 -12.71 0.82
C GLU A 110 -3.65 -12.45 0.46
N GLY A 111 -4.15 -13.12 -0.57
CA GLY A 111 -5.54 -12.93 -0.93
C GLY A 111 -5.95 -13.62 -2.20
N THR A 112 -7.21 -13.42 -2.55
CA THR A 112 -7.85 -13.99 -3.73
C THR A 112 -8.61 -12.93 -4.49
N PHE A 113 -8.82 -13.16 -5.78
CA PHE A 113 -9.61 -12.27 -6.62
C PHE A 113 -10.39 -13.08 -7.66
N HIS A 114 -11.51 -12.52 -8.09
CA HIS A 114 -12.31 -13.01 -9.20
C HIS A 114 -12.88 -11.81 -9.95
N ILE A 115 -12.46 -11.62 -11.20
CA ILE A 115 -12.80 -10.46 -12.02
C ILE A 115 -13.00 -10.94 -13.46
N GLY A 116 -14.25 -10.86 -13.96
CA GLY A 116 -14.59 -11.48 -15.24
C GLY A 116 -14.27 -12.97 -15.25
N LEU A 117 -13.43 -13.40 -16.19
CA LEU A 117 -12.93 -14.78 -16.34
C LEU A 117 -11.56 -15.01 -15.68
N ILE A 118 -11.01 -13.97 -15.03
CA ILE A 118 -9.72 -14.05 -14.33
C ILE A 118 -9.96 -14.34 -12.86
N GLN A 119 -9.45 -15.46 -12.37
CA GLN A 119 -9.53 -15.84 -10.97
C GLN A 119 -8.19 -16.36 -10.45
N GLY A 120 -7.81 -15.93 -9.25
CA GLY A 120 -6.50 -16.30 -8.73
C GLY A 120 -6.27 -15.94 -7.27
N GLU A 121 -5.03 -16.20 -6.87
CA GLU A 121 -4.48 -15.89 -5.56
C GLU A 121 -3.20 -15.07 -5.70
N PHE A 122 -2.90 -14.29 -4.67
CA PHE A 122 -1.68 -13.49 -4.61
C PHE A 122 -1.06 -13.55 -3.23
N ASP A 123 0.26 -13.33 -3.20
CA ASP A 123 1.04 -13.10 -1.99
C ASP A 123 1.99 -11.92 -2.23
N GLY A 124 2.20 -11.12 -1.21
CA GLY A 124 2.93 -9.87 -1.36
C GLY A 124 3.30 -9.21 -0.05
N ARG A 125 3.90 -8.03 -0.20
CA ARG A 125 4.37 -7.23 0.93
C ARG A 125 4.15 -5.75 0.68
N LEU A 126 4.03 -5.01 1.77
CA LEU A 126 4.07 -3.55 1.70
C LEU A 126 5.44 -3.08 1.20
N ASP A 127 5.43 -2.17 0.23
CA ASP A 127 6.58 -1.40 -0.23
C ASP A 127 6.22 0.10 -0.25
N GLY A 128 6.70 0.82 0.76
CA GLY A 128 6.33 2.22 0.99
C GLY A 128 4.82 2.39 1.22
N LYS A 129 4.13 3.01 0.25
CA LYS A 129 2.68 3.32 0.32
C LYS A 129 1.80 2.30 -0.42
N ARG A 130 2.38 1.31 -1.11
CA ARG A 130 1.64 0.33 -1.93
C ARG A 130 1.99 -1.09 -1.51
N VAL A 131 1.14 -2.05 -1.81
CA VAL A 131 1.51 -3.47 -1.73
C VAL A 131 2.05 -3.90 -3.09
N LEU A 132 3.18 -4.59 -3.11
CA LEU A 132 3.68 -5.31 -4.27
C LEU A 132 3.44 -6.81 -4.05
N PHE A 133 2.86 -7.48 -5.05
CA PHE A 133 2.53 -8.90 -4.95
C PHE A 133 2.89 -9.67 -6.21
N SER A 134 3.11 -10.97 -6.07
CA SER A 134 3.04 -11.95 -7.16
C SER A 134 1.69 -12.64 -7.14
N PHE A 135 1.22 -13.14 -8.29
CA PHE A 135 -0.02 -13.88 -8.36
C PHE A 135 0.08 -15.11 -9.28
N LYS A 136 -0.81 -16.06 -9.03
CA LYS A 136 -1.15 -17.16 -9.93
C LYS A 136 -2.66 -17.14 -10.16
N ALA A 137 -3.06 -17.31 -11.40
CA ALA A 137 -4.46 -17.24 -11.79
C ALA A 137 -4.77 -18.16 -12.97
N ALA A 138 -6.05 -18.29 -13.27
CA ALA A 138 -6.54 -18.76 -14.55
C ALA A 138 -7.27 -17.60 -15.25
N ASP A 139 -7.05 -17.45 -16.55
CA ASP A 139 -7.78 -16.57 -17.45
C ASP A 139 -8.35 -17.42 -18.58
N GLU A 140 -9.67 -17.46 -18.75
CA GLU A 140 -10.34 -18.35 -19.71
C GLU A 140 -9.91 -19.85 -19.60
N LEU A 141 -9.68 -20.33 -18.37
CA LEU A 141 -9.15 -21.68 -18.06
C LEU A 141 -7.64 -21.88 -18.36
N GLU A 142 -6.97 -20.90 -18.94
CA GLU A 142 -5.53 -20.94 -19.19
C GLU A 142 -4.74 -20.39 -17.99
N PRO A 143 -3.68 -21.08 -17.55
CA PRO A 143 -2.89 -20.63 -16.41
C PRO A 143 -2.08 -19.38 -16.75
N VAL A 144 -2.23 -18.35 -15.93
CA VAL A 144 -1.49 -17.08 -16.03
C VAL A 144 -0.84 -16.74 -14.69
N HIS A 145 0.24 -15.99 -14.74
CA HIS A 145 0.94 -15.53 -13.54
C HIS A 145 1.66 -14.21 -13.83
N GLY A 146 2.05 -13.51 -12.77
CA GLY A 146 2.71 -12.23 -12.93
C GLY A 146 2.92 -11.52 -11.61
N ALA A 147 2.99 -10.19 -11.70
CA ALA A 147 3.11 -9.30 -10.56
C ALA A 147 1.93 -8.33 -10.52
N GLY A 148 1.70 -7.71 -9.38
CA GLY A 148 0.65 -6.72 -9.24
C GLY A 148 0.92 -5.73 -8.13
N THR A 149 0.06 -4.71 -8.07
CA THR A 149 0.14 -3.68 -7.04
C THR A 149 -1.22 -3.36 -6.45
N MET A 150 -1.26 -3.04 -5.15
CA MET A 150 -2.41 -2.39 -4.51
C MET A 150 -2.00 -1.01 -4.00
N SER A 151 -2.74 0.02 -4.39
CA SER A 151 -2.58 1.37 -3.87
C SER A 151 -3.92 1.88 -3.34
N LEU A 152 -3.90 2.60 -2.22
CA LEU A 152 -5.11 3.23 -1.67
C LEU A 152 -5.10 4.73 -2.00
N LEU A 153 -6.19 5.19 -2.60
CA LEU A 153 -6.48 6.60 -2.80
C LEU A 153 -7.83 6.89 -2.16
N ASP A 154 -7.83 7.70 -1.10
CA ASP A 154 -9.01 7.99 -0.27
C ASP A 154 -9.70 6.73 0.28
N ARG A 155 -10.86 6.35 -0.29
CA ARG A 155 -11.67 5.19 0.09
C ARG A 155 -11.68 4.09 -0.97
N GLN A 156 -10.94 4.28 -2.05
CA GLN A 156 -10.84 3.33 -3.14
C GLN A 156 -9.46 2.67 -3.14
N MET A 157 -9.44 1.42 -3.59
CA MET A 157 -8.22 0.69 -3.85
C MET A 157 -8.06 0.56 -5.37
N GLU A 158 -6.90 0.95 -5.87
CA GLU A 158 -6.46 0.56 -7.21
C GLU A 158 -5.74 -0.79 -7.09
N PHE A 159 -6.23 -1.79 -7.83
CA PHE A 159 -5.66 -3.13 -7.92
C PHE A 159 -5.18 -3.34 -9.36
N ARG A 160 -3.89 -3.61 -9.54
CA ARG A 160 -3.28 -3.84 -10.86
C ARG A 160 -2.73 -5.25 -10.99
N LEU A 161 -2.96 -5.85 -12.14
CA LEU A 161 -2.33 -7.11 -12.56
C LEU A 161 -1.45 -6.83 -13.77
N MET A 162 -0.21 -7.32 -13.75
CA MET A 162 0.72 -7.29 -14.86
C MET A 162 1.06 -8.73 -15.20
N PHE A 163 0.49 -9.26 -16.28
CA PHE A 163 0.72 -10.62 -16.72
C PHE A 163 2.18 -10.76 -17.19
N PHE A 164 2.82 -11.89 -16.88
CA PHE A 164 4.17 -12.15 -17.34
C PHE A 164 4.19 -12.21 -18.87
N LEU A 165 4.92 -11.27 -19.50
CA LEU A 165 4.96 -11.08 -20.97
C LEU A 165 3.59 -10.83 -21.62
N GLY A 166 2.62 -10.34 -20.84
CA GLY A 166 1.27 -10.08 -21.31
C GLY A 166 0.81 -8.66 -21.00
N ASP A 167 -0.51 -8.53 -20.86
CA ASP A 167 -1.18 -7.25 -20.63
C ASP A 167 -1.07 -6.77 -19.18
N GLU A 168 -1.33 -5.48 -19.00
CA GLU A 168 -1.54 -4.84 -17.70
C GLU A 168 -3.01 -4.45 -17.59
N PHE A 169 -3.63 -4.83 -16.47
CA PHE A 169 -5.02 -4.50 -16.18
C PHE A 169 -5.12 -3.68 -14.90
N THR A 170 -5.97 -2.66 -14.93
CA THR A 170 -6.26 -1.80 -13.79
C THR A 170 -7.70 -1.96 -13.33
N PHE A 171 -7.89 -2.12 -12.03
CA PHE A 171 -9.20 -2.26 -11.42
C PHE A 171 -9.36 -1.26 -10.27
N ILE A 172 -10.50 -0.58 -10.24
CA ILE A 172 -10.86 0.31 -9.13
C ILE A 172 -11.84 -0.44 -8.24
N CYS A 173 -11.53 -0.48 -6.95
CA CYS A 173 -12.29 -1.22 -5.97
C CYS A 173 -12.80 -0.30 -4.85
N GLU A 174 -13.97 -0.63 -4.33
CA GLU A 174 -14.55 -0.02 -3.14
C GLU A 174 -14.69 -1.06 -2.03
N ARG A 175 -14.55 -0.60 -0.80
CA ARG A 175 -14.73 -1.45 0.38
C ARG A 175 -16.18 -1.93 0.45
N SER A 176 -16.35 -3.25 0.62
CA SER A 176 -17.66 -3.90 0.81
C SER A 176 -18.03 -4.04 2.28
#